data_AF-A0ABD5QTQ2-F1
#
_entry.id   AF-A0ABD5QTQ2-F1
#
_cell.length_a   1.000
_cell.length_b   1.000
_cell.length_c   1.000
_cell.angle_alpha   90.00
_cell.angle_beta   90.00
_cell.angle_gamma   90.00
#
_symmetry.space_group_name_H-M   'P 1'
#
loop_
_entity.id
_entity.type
_entity.pdbx_description
1 polymer ?
#
loop_
_entity_poly.entity_id
_entity_poly.type
_entity_poly.pdbx_seq_one_letter_code
_entity_poly.pdbx_strand_id
1 'polypeptide(L)'
;MPATSQHNEQAATTPNPFPGPAAEYGENPARFLANERVVDDGDGTRGELMLARIRGLETIELCGFWLAVERALANKEGREPRDRVERAIRERKAHLEEHGEGLPQAGMTSAERREAAADRDSESAAVLLDEDGEEVSWSRQRGASVGASR
;
A
#
# COMPACT_ATOMS: atom_id res chain seq x y z
N MET A 1 -1.98 -28.76 2.84
CA MET A 1 -0.92 -28.04 3.58
C MET A 1 -1.35 -26.60 3.72
N PRO A 2 -1.76 -26.11 4.90
CA PRO A 2 -2.09 -24.70 5.07
C PRO A 2 -0.79 -23.89 5.14
N ALA A 3 -0.71 -22.78 4.41
CA ALA A 3 0.43 -21.88 4.42
C ALA A 3 0.44 -21.09 5.74
N THR A 4 1.18 -21.60 6.73
CA THR A 4 1.30 -21.01 8.06
C THR A 4 2.36 -19.90 8.06
N SER A 5 1.91 -18.68 8.37
CA SER A 5 2.60 -17.66 9.19
C SER A 5 4.04 -17.19 8.90
N GLN A 6 4.62 -17.40 7.71
CA GLN A 6 5.98 -16.91 7.44
C GLN A 6 6.13 -15.39 7.38
N HIS A 7 5.05 -14.61 7.35
CA HIS A 7 5.10 -13.16 7.29
C HIS A 7 5.17 -12.46 8.66
N ASN A 8 5.05 -13.21 9.77
CA ASN A 8 4.80 -12.64 11.10
C ASN A 8 6.04 -12.51 12.02
N GLU A 9 7.17 -13.15 11.70
CA GLU A 9 8.32 -13.16 12.62
C GLU A 9 9.02 -11.80 12.77
N GLN A 10 8.88 -10.90 11.78
CA GLN A 10 9.40 -9.53 11.86
C GLN A 10 8.48 -8.56 12.64
N ALA A 11 7.26 -8.96 13.01
CA ALA A 11 6.32 -8.10 13.74
C ALA A 11 6.70 -7.94 15.23
N ALA A 12 7.54 -8.83 15.78
CA ALA A 12 7.88 -8.88 17.20
C ALA A 12 8.96 -7.87 17.64
N THR A 13 9.78 -7.34 16.72
CA THR A 13 10.95 -6.52 17.10
C THR A 13 10.65 -5.04 17.28
N THR A 14 9.56 -4.52 16.69
CA THR A 14 9.18 -3.10 16.83
C THR A 14 8.09 -2.94 17.89
N PRO A 15 8.36 -2.29 19.04
CA PRO A 15 7.37 -2.13 20.09
C PRO A 15 6.13 -1.38 19.57
N ASN A 16 4.96 -2.03 19.58
CA ASN A 16 3.70 -1.39 19.23
C ASN A 16 3.17 -0.61 20.45
N PRO A 17 2.78 0.67 20.30
CA PRO A 17 2.13 1.42 21.38
C PRO A 17 0.81 0.78 21.89
N PHE A 18 0.20 -0.13 21.11
CA PHE A 18 -1.07 -0.78 21.42
C PHE A 18 -0.98 -2.31 21.23
N PRO A 19 -0.37 -3.05 22.18
CA PRO A 19 -0.13 -4.49 22.01
C PRO A 19 -1.40 -5.36 22.00
N GLY A 20 -2.46 -4.97 22.72
CA GLY A 20 -3.75 -5.69 22.72
C GLY A 20 -4.43 -5.69 21.34
N PRO A 21 -4.74 -4.50 20.79
CA PRO A 21 -5.30 -4.39 19.43
C PRO A 21 -4.39 -4.98 18.34
N ALA A 22 -3.07 -4.92 18.51
CA ALA A 22 -2.15 -5.54 17.56
C ALA A 22 -2.28 -7.07 17.52
N ALA A 23 -2.50 -7.70 18.67
CA ALA A 23 -2.76 -9.13 18.77
C ALA A 23 -4.14 -9.51 18.22
N GLU A 24 -5.15 -8.66 18.45
CA GLU A 24 -6.52 -8.84 17.95
C GLU A 24 -6.60 -8.73 16.42
N TYR A 25 -6.01 -7.69 15.83
CA TYR A 25 -5.99 -7.49 14.38
C TYR A 25 -4.89 -8.28 13.66
N GLY A 26 -4.00 -8.95 14.40
CA GLY A 26 -2.85 -9.66 13.83
C GLY A 26 -1.87 -8.75 13.08
N GLU A 27 -1.86 -7.44 13.38
CA GLU A 27 -1.08 -6.44 12.66
C GLU A 27 -0.37 -5.49 13.62
N ASN A 28 0.89 -5.16 13.28
CA ASN A 28 1.69 -4.17 13.99
C ASN A 28 2.00 -2.98 13.07
N PRO A 29 1.18 -1.90 13.05
CA PRO A 29 1.41 -0.74 12.21
C PRO A 29 2.73 -0.04 12.53
N ALA A 30 3.23 -0.15 13.77
CA ALA A 30 4.49 0.46 14.17
C ALA A 30 5.69 -0.08 13.37
N ARG A 31 5.63 -1.33 12.86
CA ARG A 31 6.64 -1.88 11.95
C ARG A 31 6.86 -1.00 10.70
N PHE A 32 5.79 -0.38 10.22
CA PHE A 32 5.84 0.50 9.06
C PHE A 32 6.12 1.94 9.46
N LEU A 33 5.57 2.37 10.61
CA LEU A 33 5.52 3.77 11.00
C LEU A 33 6.72 4.24 11.85
N ALA A 34 7.39 3.37 12.60
CA ALA A 34 8.40 3.74 13.62
C ALA A 34 9.77 4.16 13.07
N ASN A 35 10.08 3.90 11.80
CA ASN A 35 11.37 4.31 11.23
C ASN A 35 11.27 5.72 10.63
N GLU A 36 12.26 6.57 10.92
CA GLU A 36 12.51 7.83 10.22
C GLU A 36 12.89 7.48 8.77
N ARG A 37 11.97 7.73 7.84
CA ARG A 37 12.15 7.36 6.43
C ARG A 37 12.87 8.47 5.72
N VAL A 38 14.20 8.41 5.68
CA VAL A 38 14.93 9.02 4.57
C VAL A 38 14.42 8.32 3.31
N VAL A 39 13.95 9.09 2.33
CA VAL A 39 13.69 8.57 0.98
C VAL A 39 15.05 8.14 0.47
N ASP A 40 15.35 6.85 0.62
CA ASP A 40 16.55 6.26 0.04
C ASP A 40 16.41 6.45 -1.47
N ASP A 41 17.38 7.11 -2.07
CA ASP A 41 17.64 7.19 -3.50
C ASP A 41 17.96 5.80 -4.10
N GLY A 42 17.97 4.75 -3.27
CA GLY A 42 17.87 3.33 -3.63
C GLY A 42 16.43 2.82 -3.79
N ASP A 43 16.12 2.31 -4.99
CA ASP A 43 15.02 1.43 -5.42
C ASP A 43 13.54 1.77 -5.08
N GLY A 44 13.25 2.82 -4.31
CA GLY A 44 11.89 3.36 -4.10
C GLY A 44 10.98 2.56 -3.16
N THR A 45 11.40 1.40 -2.67
CA THR A 45 10.47 0.42 -2.09
C THR A 45 9.98 0.71 -0.67
N ARG A 46 10.73 1.45 0.16
CA ARG A 46 10.40 1.54 1.60
C ARG A 46 9.22 2.47 1.88
N GLY A 47 9.25 3.70 1.37
CA GLY A 47 8.19 4.71 1.49
C GLY A 47 6.86 4.22 0.92
N GLU A 48 6.93 3.61 -0.26
CA GLU A 48 5.79 3.11 -1.02
C GLU A 48 5.13 1.90 -0.37
N LEU A 49 5.88 1.02 0.31
CA LEU A 49 5.33 -0.16 0.97
C LEU A 49 4.31 0.19 2.07
N MET A 50 4.51 1.28 2.82
CA MET A 50 3.55 1.73 3.83
C MET A 50 2.26 2.24 3.19
N LEU A 51 2.36 3.04 2.12
CA LEU A 51 1.18 3.56 1.43
C LEU A 51 0.44 2.45 0.67
N ALA A 52 1.16 1.47 0.13
CA ALA A 52 0.58 0.26 -0.43
C ALA A 52 -0.17 -0.53 0.66
N ARG A 53 0.41 -0.65 1.87
CA ARG A 53 -0.25 -1.32 2.98
C ARG A 53 -1.51 -0.58 3.44
N ILE A 54 -1.47 0.75 3.55
CA ILE A 54 -2.64 1.59 3.89
C ILE A 54 -3.76 1.41 2.84
N ARG A 55 -3.42 1.36 1.54
CA ARG A 55 -4.41 1.08 0.48
C ARG A 55 -5.05 -0.30 0.62
N GLY A 56 -4.33 -1.28 1.16
CA GLY A 56 -4.80 -2.64 1.40
C GLY A 56 -5.53 -2.86 2.73
N LEU A 57 -5.83 -1.82 3.52
CA LEU A 57 -6.62 -1.98 4.74
C LEU A 57 -8.06 -2.33 4.40
N GLU A 58 -8.62 -3.30 5.10
CA GLU A 58 -9.89 -3.90 4.74
C GLU A 58 -11.07 -3.34 5.54
N THR A 59 -10.82 -2.85 6.75
CA THR A 59 -11.89 -2.36 7.65
C THR A 59 -11.64 -0.93 8.11
N ILE A 60 -12.72 -0.22 8.42
CA ILE A 60 -12.73 1.12 9.01
C ILE A 60 -12.05 1.08 10.38
N GLU A 61 -12.29 0.03 11.16
CA GLU A 61 -11.63 -0.19 12.44
C GLU A 61 -10.11 -0.27 12.30
N LEU A 62 -9.61 -1.03 11.31
CA LEU A 62 -8.18 -1.15 11.06
C LEU A 62 -7.57 0.19 10.61
N CYS A 63 -8.31 0.98 9.83
CA CYS A 63 -7.91 2.36 9.51
C CYS A 63 -7.80 3.22 10.78
N GLY A 64 -8.76 3.11 11.69
CA GLY A 64 -8.74 3.79 13.00
C GLY A 64 -7.54 3.38 13.85
N PHE A 65 -7.23 2.09 13.89
CA PHE A 65 -6.09 1.55 14.60
C PHE A 65 -4.76 2.09 14.06
N TRP A 66 -4.57 2.07 12.73
CA TRP A 66 -3.39 2.63 12.08
C TRP A 66 -3.20 4.13 12.38
N LEU A 67 -4.29 4.90 12.37
CA LEU A 67 -4.24 6.33 12.71
C LEU A 67 -3.85 6.56 14.18
N ALA A 68 -4.39 5.74 15.10
CA ALA A 68 -4.04 5.81 16.51
C ALA A 68 -2.56 5.50 16.74
N VAL A 69 -2.00 4.50 16.06
CA VAL A 69 -0.57 4.16 16.15
C VAL A 69 0.31 5.30 15.64
N GLU A 70 0.00 5.92 14.49
CA GLU A 70 0.77 7.07 13.98
C GLU A 70 0.80 8.21 14.99
N ARG A 71 -0.36 8.55 15.58
CA ARG A 71 -0.45 9.61 16.59
C ARG A 71 0.30 9.29 17.87
N ALA A 72 0.26 8.03 18.31
CA ALA A 72 0.99 7.60 19.49
C ALA A 72 2.51 7.65 19.27
N LEU A 73 2.99 7.24 18.09
CA LEU A 73 4.40 7.33 17.72
C LEU A 73 4.86 8.79 17.58
N ALA A 74 4.06 9.63 16.92
CA ALA A 74 4.32 11.05 16.78
C ALA A 74 4.48 11.74 18.14
N ASN A 75 3.53 11.50 19.06
CA ASN A 75 3.59 12.01 20.43
C ASN A 75 4.85 11.52 21.18
N LYS A 76 5.18 10.22 21.08
CA LYS A 76 6.38 9.66 21.69
C LYS A 76 7.67 10.29 21.16
N GLU A 77 7.71 10.62 19.87
CA GLU A 77 8.84 11.24 19.18
C GLU A 77 8.84 12.78 19.30
N GLY A 78 7.83 13.38 19.95
CA GLY A 78 7.72 14.83 20.09
C GLY A 78 7.49 15.56 18.77
N ARG A 79 6.89 14.89 17.78
CA ARG A 79 6.55 15.45 16.47
C ARG A 79 5.05 15.39 16.22
N GLU A 80 4.60 16.13 15.20
CA GLU A 80 3.24 15.97 14.68
C GLU A 80 3.10 14.65 13.89
N PRO A 81 1.88 14.07 13.83
CA PRO A 81 1.55 13.00 12.91
C PRO A 81 1.90 13.40 11.47
N ARG A 82 2.43 12.47 10.68
CA ARG A 82 2.79 12.78 9.28
C ARG A 82 1.52 13.02 8.46
N ASP A 83 1.34 14.23 7.95
CA ASP A 83 0.19 14.61 7.12
C ASP A 83 -0.06 13.63 5.96
N ARG A 84 1.00 13.18 5.30
CA ARG A 84 0.90 12.22 4.19
C ARG A 84 0.30 10.88 4.63
N VAL A 85 0.64 10.42 5.83
CA VAL A 85 0.13 9.16 6.41
C VAL A 85 -1.30 9.35 6.86
N GLU A 86 -1.58 10.43 7.61
CA GLU A 86 -2.92 10.73 8.11
C GLU A 86 -3.92 10.89 6.96
N ARG A 87 -3.54 11.62 5.90
CA ARG A 87 -4.35 11.78 4.70
C ARG A 87 -4.63 10.44 4.02
N ALA A 88 -3.60 9.63 3.78
CA ALA A 88 -3.76 8.33 3.10
C ALA A 88 -4.71 7.38 3.88
N ILE A 89 -4.61 7.37 5.22
CA ILE A 89 -5.50 6.56 6.06
C ILE A 89 -6.94 7.09 6.00
N ARG A 90 -7.14 8.42 6.04
CA ARG A 90 -8.47 9.02 5.92
C ARG A 90 -9.12 8.78 4.57
N GLU A 91 -8.36 8.92 3.48
CA GLU A 91 -8.83 8.64 2.12
C GLU A 91 -9.26 7.17 2.00
N ARG A 92 -8.46 6.23 2.54
CA ARG A 92 -8.85 4.82 2.57
C ARG A 92 -10.11 4.58 3.40
N LYS A 93 -10.20 5.19 4.58
CA LYS A 93 -11.38 5.07 5.43
C LYS A 93 -12.64 5.58 4.71
N ALA A 94 -12.57 6.75 4.08
CA ALA A 94 -13.68 7.32 3.31
C ALA A 94 -14.10 6.39 2.16
N HIS A 95 -13.12 5.80 1.45
CA HIS A 95 -13.42 4.80 0.43
C HIS A 95 -14.18 3.59 1.01
N LEU A 96 -13.77 3.07 2.16
CA LEU A 96 -14.45 1.95 2.82
C LEU A 96 -15.86 2.33 3.32
N GLU A 97 -16.05 3.56 3.79
CA GLU A 97 -17.37 4.07 4.18
C GLU A 97 -18.32 4.19 2.97
N GLU A 98 -17.80 4.57 1.81
CA GLU A 98 -18.58 4.72 0.58
C GLU A 98 -18.86 3.38 -0.14
N HIS A 99 -17.87 2.49 -0.19
CA HIS A 99 -17.93 1.27 -1.01
C HIS A 99 -18.12 -0.03 -0.20
N GLY A 100 -18.14 0.06 1.13
CA GLY A 100 -18.19 -1.08 2.03
C GLY A 100 -16.81 -1.59 2.46
N GLU A 101 -16.79 -2.36 3.55
CA GLU A 101 -15.59 -3.02 4.07
C GLU A 101 -15.21 -4.27 3.26
N GLY A 102 -13.93 -4.64 3.33
CA GLY A 102 -13.31 -5.71 2.56
C GLY A 102 -12.46 -5.20 1.40
N LEU A 103 -11.59 -6.07 0.86
CA LEU A 103 -11.03 -5.81 -0.46
C LEU A 103 -12.13 -6.03 -1.49
N PRO A 104 -12.28 -5.18 -2.52
CA PRO A 104 -13.21 -5.45 -3.62
C PRO A 104 -12.93 -6.78 -4.33
N GLN A 105 -11.72 -7.33 -4.16
CA GLN A 105 -11.27 -8.61 -4.67
C GLN A 105 -11.53 -9.79 -3.69
N ALA A 106 -11.99 -9.51 -2.47
CA ALA A 106 -12.29 -10.53 -1.48
C ALA A 106 -13.53 -11.30 -1.92
N GLY A 107 -13.42 -12.63 -2.04
CA GLY A 107 -14.46 -13.47 -2.61
C GLY A 107 -14.33 -13.71 -4.12
N MET A 108 -13.51 -12.93 -4.83
CA MET A 108 -13.19 -13.19 -6.24
C MET A 108 -12.19 -14.34 -6.36
N THR A 109 -12.53 -15.29 -7.22
CA THR A 109 -11.62 -16.30 -7.73
C THR A 109 -10.44 -15.64 -8.45
N SER A 110 -9.34 -16.37 -8.62
CA SER A 110 -8.17 -15.84 -9.33
C SER A 110 -8.45 -15.52 -10.81
N ALA A 111 -9.51 -16.09 -11.39
CA ALA A 111 -9.96 -15.75 -12.74
C ALA A 111 -10.69 -14.40 -12.76
N GLU A 112 -11.66 -14.21 -11.86
CA GLU A 112 -12.40 -12.94 -11.72
C GLU A 112 -11.48 -11.77 -11.36
N ARG A 113 -10.48 -12.02 -10.50
CA ARG A 113 -9.43 -11.03 -10.20
C ARG A 113 -8.61 -10.63 -11.42
N ARG A 114 -8.34 -11.59 -12.33
CA ARG A 114 -7.57 -11.36 -13.56
C ARG A 114 -8.42 -10.62 -14.58
N GLU A 115 -9.70 -10.95 -14.68
CA GLU A 115 -10.67 -10.28 -15.54
C GLU A 115 -10.88 -8.83 -15.11
N ALA A 116 -11.13 -8.57 -13.82
CA ALA A 116 -11.26 -7.21 -13.29
C ALA A 116 -9.96 -6.38 -13.37
N ALA A 117 -8.80 -7.03 -13.47
CA ALA A 117 -7.52 -6.37 -13.75
C ALA A 117 -7.36 -6.10 -15.25
N ALA A 118 -7.73 -7.06 -16.11
CA ALA A 118 -7.68 -6.91 -17.57
C ALA A 118 -8.61 -5.81 -18.08
N ASP A 119 -9.81 -5.67 -17.49
CA ASP A 119 -10.74 -4.58 -17.79
C ASP A 119 -10.08 -3.23 -17.48
N ARG A 120 -9.42 -3.09 -16.33
CA ARG A 120 -8.67 -1.88 -15.96
C ARG A 120 -7.43 -1.63 -16.83
N ASP A 121 -6.69 -2.67 -17.19
CA ASP A 121 -5.52 -2.56 -18.07
C ASP A 121 -5.93 -2.18 -19.50
N SER A 122 -7.13 -2.58 -19.95
CA SER A 122 -7.66 -2.17 -21.26
C SER A 122 -7.98 -0.68 -21.35
N GLU A 123 -8.16 0.00 -20.21
CA GLU A 123 -8.36 1.44 -20.12
C GLU A 123 -7.04 2.21 -19.94
N SER A 124 -5.92 1.53 -19.70
CA SER A 124 -4.63 2.17 -19.39
C SER A 124 -3.45 1.27 -19.76
N ALA A 125 -3.13 1.15 -21.05
CA ALA A 125 -1.94 0.45 -21.51
C ALA A 125 -0.75 1.43 -21.58
N ALA A 126 0.39 1.08 -20.98
CA ALA A 126 1.64 1.82 -21.17
C ALA A 126 2.35 1.36 -22.44
N VAL A 127 2.72 2.28 -23.32
CA VAL A 127 3.45 2.02 -24.57
C VAL A 127 4.87 2.59 -24.47
N LEU A 128 5.82 1.92 -25.12
CA LEU A 128 7.16 2.49 -25.30
C LEU A 128 7.12 3.41 -26.52
N LEU A 129 7.64 4.61 -26.37
CA LEU A 129 7.77 5.60 -27.43
C LEU A 129 9.25 5.82 -27.73
N ASP A 130 9.62 5.97 -29.00
CA ASP A 130 10.96 6.44 -29.37
C ASP A 130 11.13 7.96 -29.18
N GLU A 131 12.27 8.50 -29.62
CA GLU A 131 12.58 9.93 -29.52
C GLU A 131 11.63 10.82 -30.33
N ASP A 132 10.98 10.26 -31.37
CA ASP A 132 10.02 10.95 -32.23
C ASP A 132 8.57 10.81 -31.71
N GLY A 133 8.37 10.04 -30.63
CA GLY A 133 7.07 9.82 -30.01
C GLY A 133 6.25 8.71 -30.66
N GLU A 134 6.87 7.87 -31.48
CA GLU A 134 6.24 6.74 -32.16
C GLU A 134 6.30 5.48 -31.31
N GLU A 135 5.24 4.66 -31.33
CA GLU A 135 5.17 3.43 -30.55
C GLU A 135 6.19 2.41 -31.03
N VAL A 136 7.02 1.92 -30.10
CA VAL A 136 8.04 0.91 -30.35
C VAL A 136 7.79 -0.35 -29.53
N SER A 137 8.28 -1.47 -30.06
CA SER A 137 8.20 -2.76 -29.38
C SER A 137 8.93 -2.73 -28.04
N TRP A 138 8.35 -3.40 -27.04
CA TRP A 138 8.97 -3.72 -25.75
C TRP A 138 10.32 -4.43 -25.84
N SER A 139 10.68 -4.98 -27.01
CA SER A 139 12.01 -5.56 -27.27
C SER A 139 13.10 -4.51 -27.54
N ARG A 140 12.75 -3.23 -27.79
CA ARG A 140 13.67 -2.11 -28.04
C ARG A 140 13.59 -1.05 -26.93
N GLN A 141 13.90 -1.44 -25.71
CA GLN A 141 13.83 -0.54 -24.53
C GLN A 141 14.91 0.55 -24.51
N ARG A 142 16.04 0.35 -25.21
CA ARG A 142 17.17 1.28 -25.12
C ARG A 142 16.87 2.56 -25.91
N GLY A 143 16.72 3.69 -25.19
CA GLY A 143 16.39 4.99 -25.76
C GLY A 143 14.88 5.29 -25.84
N ALA A 144 14.03 4.36 -25.40
CA ALA A 144 12.59 4.55 -25.40
C ALA A 144 12.10 5.21 -24.09
N SER A 145 11.03 5.99 -24.19
CA SER A 145 10.30 6.58 -23.07
C SER A 145 8.95 5.88 -22.87
N VAL A 146 8.38 5.90 -21.68
CA VAL A 146 7.07 5.28 -21.40
C VAL A 146 5.98 6.33 -21.52
N GLY A 147 5.00 6.10 -22.40
CA GLY A 147 3.80 6.92 -22.56
C GLY A 147 2.52 6.13 -22.22
N ALA A 148 1.42 6.84 -21.97
CA ALA A 148 0.10 6.22 -21.90
C ALA A 148 -0.46 6.04 -23.32
N SER A 149 -0.96 4.84 -23.63
CA SER A 149 -1.74 4.58 -24.83
C SER A 149 -2.96 5.50 -24.84
N ARG A 150 -3.25 6.11 -25.98
CA ARG A 150 -4.47 6.91 -26.19
C ARG A 150 -5.70 6.03 -26.34
#